data_AF-A0A7J9R007-F1
#
_entry.id   AF-A0A7J9R007-F1
#
_cell.length_a   1.000
_cell.length_b   1.000
_cell.length_c   1.000
_cell.angle_alpha   90.00
_cell.angle_beta   90.00
_cell.angle_gamma   90.00
#
_symmetry.space_group_name_H-M   'P 1'
#
loop_
_entity.id
_entity.type
_entity.pdbx_description
1 polymer ?
#
loop_
_entity_poly.entity_id
_entity_poly.type
_entity_poly.pdbx_seq_one_letter_code
_entity_poly.pdbx_strand_id
1 'polypeptide(L)'
;MDITPEDKNELENLLKIATSQIPRYFNLLNSTKENWQIKDINECIFGMVFEKYIHDSGQYLSNKGIDDNKPNTIESTMEAYDIGIEVFGDNVAEVKRLIQENS
;
A
#
# COMPACT_ATOMS: atom_id res chain seq x y z
N MET A 1 15.88 8.77 5.71
CA MET A 1 15.30 9.87 4.89
C MET A 1 14.43 10.78 5.76
N ASP A 2 14.55 12.11 5.66
CA ASP A 2 13.66 13.04 6.38
C ASP A 2 12.32 13.18 5.65
N ILE A 3 11.22 12.92 6.36
CA ILE A 3 9.85 12.98 5.86
C ILE A 3 9.21 14.31 6.27
N THR A 4 8.89 15.14 5.29
CA THR A 4 8.21 16.42 5.47
C THR A 4 6.70 16.20 5.68
N PRO A 5 5.96 17.22 6.18
CA PRO A 5 4.51 17.13 6.29
C PRO A 5 3.80 16.87 4.95
N GLU A 6 4.37 17.37 3.85
CA GLU A 6 3.81 17.16 2.51
C GLU A 6 4.00 15.71 2.05
N ASP A 7 5.15 15.11 2.35
CA ASP A 7 5.39 13.69 2.09
C ASP A 7 4.42 12.81 2.89
N LYS A 8 4.13 13.16 4.15
CA LYS A 8 3.13 12.42 4.95
C LYS A 8 1.75 12.47 4.31
N ASN A 9 1.32 13.66 3.88
CA ASN A 9 0.04 13.83 3.20
C ASN A 9 -0.02 13.02 1.89
N GLU A 10 1.08 12.98 1.13
CA GLU A 10 1.14 12.18 -0.08
C GLU A 10 1.08 10.67 0.21
N LEU A 11 1.83 10.18 1.20
CA LEU A 11 1.75 8.79 1.65
C LEU A 11 0.33 8.41 2.11
N GLU A 12 -0.35 9.30 2.85
CA GLU A 12 -1.76 9.09 3.22
C GLU A 12 -2.69 9.05 2.00
N ASN A 13 -2.45 9.89 0.99
CA ASN A 13 -3.22 9.87 -0.25
C ASN A 13 -2.99 8.58 -1.05
N LEU A 14 -1.76 8.10 -1.13
CA LEU A 14 -1.44 6.82 -1.74
C LEU A 14 -2.15 5.67 -1.03
N LEU A 15 -2.25 5.69 0.30
CA LEU A 15 -3.01 4.71 1.07
C LEU A 15 -4.52 4.78 0.77
N LYS A 16 -5.09 5.99 0.66
CA LYS A 16 -6.50 6.17 0.22
C LYS A 16 -6.72 5.63 -1.18
N ILE A 17 -5.76 5.83 -2.09
CA ILE A 17 -5.82 5.28 -3.45
C ILE A 17 -5.78 3.75 -3.39
N ALA A 18 -4.89 3.16 -2.60
CA ALA A 18 -4.80 1.71 -2.46
C ALA A 18 -6.10 1.11 -1.90
N THR A 19 -6.66 1.68 -0.84
CA THR A 19 -7.90 1.20 -0.22
C THR A 19 -9.13 1.44 -1.11
N SER A 20 -9.15 2.47 -1.96
CA SER A 20 -10.23 2.68 -2.95
C SER A 20 -10.40 1.53 -3.94
N GLN A 21 -9.37 0.67 -4.10
CA GLN A 21 -9.42 -0.49 -5.01
C GLN A 21 -10.09 -1.72 -4.39
N ILE A 22 -10.38 -1.73 -3.09
CA ILE A 22 -10.99 -2.88 -2.38
C ILE A 22 -12.22 -3.46 -3.11
N PRO A 23 -13.22 -2.67 -3.54
CA PRO A 23 -14.38 -3.22 -4.27
C PRO A 23 -13.98 -3.94 -5.56
N ARG A 24 -12.96 -3.44 -6.25
CA ARG A 24 -12.46 -4.04 -7.49
C ARG A 24 -11.75 -5.36 -7.21
N TYR A 25 -11.03 -5.47 -6.09
CA TYR A 25 -10.40 -6.72 -5.66
C TYR A 25 -11.45 -7.78 -5.32
N PHE A 26 -12.49 -7.43 -4.55
CA PHE A 26 -13.61 -8.36 -4.33
C PHE A 26 -14.25 -8.84 -5.64
N ASN A 27 -14.50 -7.94 -6.59
CA ASN A 27 -15.07 -8.31 -7.90
C ASN A 27 -14.15 -9.25 -8.71
N LEU A 28 -12.83 -9.07 -8.61
CA LEU A 28 -11.86 -9.95 -9.25
C LEU A 28 -11.88 -11.34 -8.63
N LEU A 29 -11.83 -11.41 -7.29
CA LEU A 29 -11.69 -12.67 -6.54
C LEU A 29 -13.00 -13.47 -6.47
N ASN A 30 -14.15 -12.80 -6.46
CA ASN A 30 -15.47 -13.42 -6.54
C ASN A 30 -15.92 -13.74 -7.98
N SER A 31 -15.01 -13.67 -8.96
CA SER A 31 -15.35 -13.95 -10.34
C SER A 31 -15.82 -15.39 -10.51
N THR A 32 -17.05 -15.57 -11.03
CA THR A 32 -17.65 -16.89 -11.27
C THR A 32 -17.04 -17.64 -12.46
N LYS A 33 -15.94 -17.13 -13.04
CA LYS A 33 -15.30 -17.69 -14.24
C LYS A 33 -14.32 -18.82 -13.92
N GLU A 34 -13.79 -18.87 -12.70
CA GLU A 34 -12.87 -19.92 -12.27
C GLU A 34 -13.23 -20.42 -10.86
N ASN A 35 -13.06 -21.73 -10.63
CA ASN A 35 -13.34 -22.37 -9.34
C ASN A 35 -12.12 -22.36 -8.39
N TRP A 36 -11.31 -21.30 -8.44
CA TRP A 36 -10.20 -21.16 -7.50
C TRP A 36 -10.73 -20.60 -6.19
N GLN A 37 -10.84 -21.47 -5.18
CA GLN A 37 -11.30 -21.06 -3.86
C GLN A 37 -10.19 -20.37 -3.08
N ILE A 38 -10.40 -19.09 -2.76
CA ILE A 38 -9.60 -18.36 -1.78
C ILE A 38 -10.25 -18.57 -0.41
N LYS A 39 -9.54 -19.27 0.49
CA LYS A 39 -10.07 -19.63 1.81
C LYS A 39 -10.36 -18.42 2.68
N ASP A 40 -9.51 -17.40 2.60
CA ASP A 40 -9.69 -16.12 3.29
C ASP A 40 -9.52 -14.98 2.29
N ILE A 41 -10.66 -14.53 1.75
CA ILE A 41 -10.70 -13.45 0.76
C ILE A 41 -10.27 -12.11 1.37
N ASN A 42 -10.52 -11.90 2.66
CA ASN A 42 -10.20 -10.65 3.34
C ASN A 42 -8.70 -10.52 3.58
N GLU A 43 -8.04 -11.61 3.98
CA GLU A 43 -6.57 -11.66 4.06
C GLU A 43 -5.92 -11.49 2.68
N CYS A 44 -6.50 -12.10 1.64
CA CYS A 44 -6.01 -11.93 0.27
C CYS A 44 -6.10 -10.46 -0.17
N ILE A 45 -7.23 -9.81 0.04
CA ILE A 45 -7.43 -8.39 -0.29
C ILE A 45 -6.52 -7.49 0.54
N PHE A 46 -6.30 -7.81 1.83
CA PHE A 46 -5.35 -7.09 2.66
C PHE A 46 -3.94 -7.12 2.06
N GLY A 47 -3.49 -8.30 1.60
CA GLY A 47 -2.22 -8.44 0.88
C GLY A 47 -2.19 -7.61 -0.42
N MET A 48 -3.26 -7.61 -1.20
CA MET A 48 -3.35 -6.80 -2.43
C MET A 48 -3.28 -5.29 -2.17
N VAL A 49 -3.94 -4.81 -1.11
CA VAL A 49 -3.89 -3.40 -0.70
C VAL A 49 -2.48 -3.02 -0.22
N PHE A 50 -1.87 -3.88 0.60
CA PHE A 50 -0.50 -3.69 1.10
C PHE A 50 0.50 -3.60 -0.07
N GLU A 51 0.50 -4.58 -0.97
CA GLU A 51 1.41 -4.62 -2.12
C GLU A 51 1.27 -3.38 -3.01
N LYS A 52 0.02 -2.97 -3.32
CA LYS A 52 -0.22 -1.76 -4.10
C LYS A 52 0.36 -0.53 -3.39
N TYR A 53 0.09 -0.39 -2.10
CA TYR A 53 0.54 0.77 -1.33
C TYR A 53 2.07 0.81 -1.22
N ILE A 54 2.72 -0.31 -0.91
CA ILE A 54 4.17 -0.40 -0.78
C ILE A 54 4.88 -0.11 -2.10
N HIS A 55 4.34 -0.60 -3.22
CA HIS A 55 4.86 -0.27 -4.53
C HIS A 55 4.79 1.24 -4.81
N ASP A 56 3.61 1.85 -4.63
CA ASP A 56 3.39 3.26 -4.98
C ASP A 56 4.16 4.21 -4.04
N SER A 57 4.17 3.92 -2.73
CA SER A 57 4.92 4.70 -1.73
C SER A 57 6.43 4.54 -1.87
N GLY A 58 6.92 3.32 -2.14
CA GLY A 58 8.34 3.07 -2.40
C GLY A 58 8.84 3.82 -3.63
N GLN A 59 8.05 3.86 -4.70
CA GLN A 59 8.37 4.65 -5.90
C GLN A 59 8.42 6.15 -5.61
N TYR A 60 7.43 6.67 -4.88
CA TYR A 60 7.39 8.09 -4.49
C TYR A 60 8.62 8.49 -3.67
N LEU A 61 8.92 7.74 -2.61
CA LEU A 61 10.03 8.02 -1.71
C LEU A 61 11.39 7.85 -2.42
N SER A 62 11.51 6.87 -3.31
CA SER A 62 12.72 6.70 -4.13
C SER A 62 12.94 7.91 -5.05
N ASN A 63 11.90 8.41 -5.70
CA ASN A 63 11.97 9.61 -6.54
C ASN A 63 12.36 10.85 -5.73
N LYS A 64 11.76 11.02 -4.54
CA LYS A 64 12.15 12.10 -3.61
C LYS A 64 13.63 12.00 -3.23
N GLY A 65 14.12 10.80 -2.94
CA GLY A 65 15.54 10.57 -2.67
C GLY A 65 16.44 11.06 -3.80
N ILE A 66 16.05 10.81 -5.04
CA ILE A 66 16.77 11.30 -6.24
C ILE A 66 16.73 12.83 -6.31
N ASP A 67 15.57 13.45 -6.11
CA ASP A 67 15.40 14.91 -6.14
C ASP A 67 16.23 15.61 -5.04
N ASP A 68 16.36 14.98 -3.87
CA ASP A 68 17.21 15.41 -2.76
C ASP A 68 18.71 15.17 -2.99
N ASN A 69 19.12 14.66 -4.17
CA ASN A 69 20.47 14.19 -4.49
C ASN A 69 21.03 13.15 -3.51
N LYS A 70 20.16 12.32 -2.92
CA LYS A 70 20.61 11.19 -2.09
C LYS A 70 21.16 10.06 -2.99
N PRO A 71 22.15 9.29 -2.51
CA PRO A 71 22.66 8.13 -3.23
C PRO A 71 21.55 7.12 -3.52
N ASN A 72 21.37 6.72 -4.79
CA ASN A 72 20.45 5.66 -5.17
C ASN A 72 21.09 4.29 -4.89
N THR A 73 20.94 3.84 -3.66
CA THR A 73 21.55 2.61 -3.11
C THR A 73 20.47 1.63 -2.67
N ILE A 74 20.88 0.39 -2.38
CA ILE A 74 19.96 -0.60 -1.81
C ILE A 74 19.48 -0.11 -0.44
N GLU A 75 20.37 0.44 0.37
CA GLU A 75 20.07 0.96 1.69
C GLU A 75 19.03 2.09 1.65
N SER A 76 19.19 3.06 0.74
CA SER A 76 18.20 4.14 0.58
C SER A 76 16.83 3.63 0.10
N THR A 77 16.83 2.56 -0.70
CA THR A 77 15.59 1.90 -1.15
C THR A 77 14.91 1.17 0.01
N MET A 78 15.69 0.49 0.85
CA MET A 78 15.17 -0.17 2.06
C MET A 78 14.59 0.85 3.04
N GLU A 79 15.27 1.98 3.27
CA GLU A 79 14.72 3.07 4.08
C GLU A 79 13.37 3.58 3.55
N ALA A 80 13.22 3.72 2.23
CA ALA A 80 11.95 4.13 1.62
C ALA A 80 10.83 3.12 1.91
N TYR A 81 11.11 1.82 1.80
CA TYR A 81 10.14 0.79 2.11
C TYR A 81 9.81 0.73 3.60
N ASP A 82 10.78 0.87 4.49
CA ASP A 82 10.56 0.88 5.94
C ASP A 82 9.60 2.01 6.35
N ILE A 83 9.76 3.20 5.77
CA ILE A 83 8.86 4.34 5.99
C ILE A 83 7.45 4.02 5.48
N GLY A 84 7.33 3.43 4.29
CA GLY A 84 6.05 2.98 3.76
C GLY A 84 5.37 1.99 4.72
N ILE A 85 6.10 0.97 5.16
CA ILE A 85 5.60 -0.06 6.09
C ILE A 85 5.14 0.55 7.41
N GLU A 86 5.87 1.52 7.96
CA GLU A 86 5.48 2.22 9.19
C GLU A 86 4.12 2.93 9.03
N VAL A 87 3.96 3.73 7.98
CA VAL A 87 2.70 4.44 7.69
C VAL A 87 1.55 3.46 7.44
N PHE A 88 1.79 2.35 6.74
CA PHE A 88 0.78 1.32 6.57
C PHE A 88 0.41 0.67 7.91
N GLY A 89 1.41 0.38 8.73
CA GLY A 89 1.32 -0.20 10.07
C GLY A 89 0.37 0.59 10.98
N ASP A 90 0.54 1.92 11.00
CA ASP A 90 -0.30 2.84 11.76
C ASP A 90 -1.77 2.82 11.32
N ASN A 91 -2.05 2.36 10.10
CA ASN A 91 -3.39 2.34 9.49
C ASN A 91 -3.98 0.94 9.31
N VAL A 92 -3.32 -0.13 9.82
CA VAL A 92 -3.77 -1.52 9.63
C VAL A 92 -5.21 -1.75 10.10
N ALA A 93 -5.60 -1.17 11.23
CA ALA A 93 -6.95 -1.34 11.77
C ALA A 93 -8.02 -0.75 10.84
N GLU A 94 -7.74 0.41 10.26
CA GLU A 94 -8.63 1.09 9.33
C GLU A 94 -8.74 0.34 8.01
N VAL A 95 -7.62 -0.13 7.46
CA VAL A 95 -7.61 -0.95 6.24
C VAL A 95 -8.45 -2.21 6.45
N LYS A 96 -8.28 -2.90 7.60
CA LYS A 96 -9.08 -4.08 7.93
C LYS A 96 -10.57 -3.76 8.04
N ARG A 97 -10.94 -2.64 8.67
CA ARG A 97 -12.33 -2.17 8.76
C ARG A 97 -12.93 -1.94 7.36
N LEU A 98 -12.21 -1.23 6.49
CA LEU A 98 -12.66 -0.97 5.11
C LEU A 98 -12.85 -2.25 4.30
N ILE A 99 -11.99 -3.25 4.47
CA ILE A 99 -12.14 -4.56 3.81
C ILE A 99 -13.43 -5.24 4.28
N GLN A 100 -13.68 -5.26 5.60
CA GLN A 100 -14.90 -5.86 6.15
C GLN A 100 -16.19 -5.17 5.68
N GLU A 101 -16.15 -3.85 5.49
CA GLU A 101 -17.31 -3.08 5.01
C GLU A 101 -17.64 -3.31 3.53
N ASN A 102 -16.70 -3.86 2.76
CA ASN A 102 -16.86 -4.17 1.34
C ASN A 102 -16.98 -5.68 1.06
N SER A 103 -16.94 -6.52 2.11
CA SER A 103 -17.07 -7.98 2.02
C SER A 103 -18.48 -8.44 1.69
#